data_AF-A0A0S2F569-F1
#
_entry.id   AF-A0A0S2F569-F1
#
_cell.length_a   1.000
_cell.length_b   1.000
_cell.length_c   1.000
_cell.angle_alpha   90.00
_cell.angle_beta   90.00
_cell.angle_gamma   90.00
#
_symmetry.space_group_name_H-M   'P 1'
#
loop_
_entity.id
_entity.type
_entity.pdbx_description
1 polymer ?
#
loop_
_entity_poly.entity_id
_entity_poly.type
_entity_poly.pdbx_seq_one_letter_code
_entity_poly.pdbx_strand_id
1 'polypeptide(L)'
;MTLRTGVARDYYDFLTQLEAALCGEGHAWGLLYVGTGNGTLAGLDGTTGGYRGSAASIAEAFSITALDAERFQVIGTTAGDLGTASVGQPFETDRLRFRINAGSVPFVAGDGFTLNTSPAWTLVRRYGCRNANARTTNLASPIAVFDNRMDTTATRPVTDLPAHATIEMIGPTSVRAMTLGIGDNGARGPAAFALQRSDDGATWTSVQAWSGQMWPTAKMRRTYPVTSAAPSARFWRVMITAAAGGDPLEVNDVSFHTDLNADFELEDRAQWIVQAPGLDGQKAIFIGAELYEDSARAAYNLNWYGFRSHNPLRSLRTQVNASGLRCLPLRNGPFAYWLAINGQRVVIVARIGTVYVSAYLGFVNAYEPPSIHEYPLAIGACGSVEVLTPDMTDANFRCFFDPGRYSLVANCPDNVWRVHANRYAVGANEYGDSETPGKVYPSAMSTSGDRAYLRENLDGSSPVLPLILGSSNPRHPLGEFDGCGWTTGFSTASESRIDHESTAWMAFQNTFRTSPDNYFALKLD
;
A
#
# COMPACT_ATOMS: atom_id res chain seq x y z
N MET A 1 3.08 16.09 9.24
CA MET A 1 3.24 14.62 9.16
C MET A 1 4.45 14.30 8.28
N THR A 2 4.89 13.05 8.16
CA THR A 2 5.99 12.72 7.25
C THR A 2 5.49 12.72 5.81
N LEU A 3 6.05 13.59 4.96
CA LEU A 3 5.80 13.57 3.52
C LEU A 3 6.97 13.05 2.71
N ARG A 4 6.63 12.28 1.67
CA ARG A 4 7.55 11.78 0.66
C ARG A 4 6.97 12.03 -0.72
N THR A 5 7.79 12.60 -1.61
CA THR A 5 7.44 12.77 -3.02
C THR A 5 8.48 12.07 -3.87
N GLY A 6 8.09 11.53 -5.01
CA GLY A 6 9.02 10.84 -5.88
C GLY A 6 8.47 10.56 -7.26
N VAL A 7 9.31 9.91 -8.07
CA VAL A 7 8.93 9.38 -9.38
C VAL A 7 9.21 7.88 -9.36
N ALA A 8 8.16 7.09 -9.56
CA ALA A 8 8.28 5.66 -9.75
C ALA A 8 8.57 5.36 -11.22
N ARG A 9 9.36 4.32 -11.49
CA ARG A 9 9.61 3.82 -12.85
C ARG A 9 8.41 3.06 -13.43
N ASP A 10 7.68 2.36 -12.56
CA ASP A 10 6.44 1.63 -12.83
C ASP A 10 5.72 1.32 -11.50
N TYR A 11 4.60 0.61 -11.58
CA TYR A 11 3.79 0.23 -10.40
C TYR A 11 4.52 -0.68 -9.38
N TYR A 12 5.47 -1.51 -9.83
CA TYR A 12 6.22 -2.42 -8.96
C TYR A 12 7.39 -1.71 -8.27
N ASP A 13 8.06 -0.81 -8.98
CA ASP A 13 9.02 0.14 -8.43
C ASP A 13 8.35 1.04 -7.38
N PHE A 14 7.12 1.50 -7.65
CA PHE A 14 6.34 2.25 -6.66
C PHE A 14 6.09 1.45 -5.38
N LEU A 15 5.69 0.17 -5.45
CA LEU A 15 5.56 -0.67 -4.24
C LEU A 15 6.87 -0.74 -3.45
N THR A 16 8.01 -0.82 -4.14
CA THR A 16 9.33 -0.86 -3.51
C THR A 16 9.66 0.44 -2.80
N GLN A 17 9.40 1.59 -3.45
CA GLN A 17 9.59 2.91 -2.84
C GLN A 17 8.61 3.16 -1.68
N LEU A 18 7.36 2.71 -1.80
CA LEU A 18 6.36 2.80 -0.74
C LEU A 18 6.77 1.97 0.48
N GLU A 19 7.22 0.73 0.29
CA GLU A 19 7.73 -0.11 1.38
C GLU A 19 8.92 0.55 2.08
N ALA A 20 9.90 1.06 1.32
CA ALA A 20 11.04 1.77 1.89
C ALA A 20 10.61 3.00 2.69
N ALA A 21 9.64 3.76 2.19
CA ALA A 21 9.10 4.92 2.88
C ALA A 21 8.39 4.53 4.19
N LEU A 22 7.59 3.46 4.20
CA LEU A 22 6.84 3.04 5.38
C LEU A 22 7.72 2.35 6.43
N CYS A 23 8.62 1.47 5.98
CA CYS A 23 9.34 0.52 6.83
C CYS A 23 10.81 0.88 7.11
N GLY A 24 11.40 1.83 6.38
CA GLY A 24 12.81 2.18 6.53
C GLY A 24 13.11 3.11 7.71
N GLU A 25 12.12 3.87 8.18
CA GLU A 25 12.28 4.89 9.22
C GLU A 25 10.94 5.18 9.92
N GLY A 26 11.01 5.76 11.12
CA GLY A 26 9.84 6.24 11.83
C GLY A 26 9.26 7.54 11.28
N HIS A 27 8.05 7.87 11.74
CA HIS A 27 7.24 8.91 11.13
C HIS A 27 6.96 10.03 12.13
N ALA A 28 7.26 11.27 11.75
CA ALA A 28 6.95 12.45 12.54
C ALA A 28 5.54 12.99 12.23
N TRP A 29 4.87 13.55 13.23
CA TRP A 29 3.51 14.07 13.12
C TRP A 29 3.19 15.09 14.22
N GLY A 30 2.08 15.82 14.05
CA GLY A 30 1.57 16.76 15.05
C GLY A 30 2.49 17.96 15.28
N LEU A 31 3.08 18.52 14.22
CA LEU A 31 3.87 19.74 14.33
C LEU A 31 2.99 20.90 14.77
N LEU A 32 3.42 21.59 15.82
CA LEU A 32 2.83 22.82 16.32
C LEU A 32 3.93 23.84 16.54
N TYR A 33 3.58 25.11 16.40
CA TYR A 33 4.48 26.23 16.66
C TYR A 33 3.83 27.22 17.61
N VAL A 34 4.61 27.71 18.57
CA VAL A 34 4.23 28.79 19.48
C VAL A 34 5.41 29.75 19.58
N GLY A 35 5.18 31.03 19.27
CA GLY A 35 6.25 32.02 19.32
C GLY A 35 5.93 33.29 18.56
N THR A 36 6.89 34.20 18.54
CA THR A 36 6.81 35.50 17.85
C THR A 36 7.42 35.47 16.45
N GLY A 37 8.47 34.67 16.24
CA GLY A 37 9.05 34.45 14.90
C GLY A 37 8.05 33.77 13.96
N ASN A 38 8.32 33.82 12.66
CA ASN A 38 7.45 33.19 11.65
C ASN A 38 8.22 32.26 10.69
N GLY A 39 9.37 31.75 11.12
CA GLY A 39 10.05 30.70 10.38
C GLY A 39 9.33 29.35 10.51
N THR A 40 9.82 28.35 9.77
CA THR A 40 9.13 27.06 9.62
C THR A 40 10.05 25.89 9.94
N LEU A 41 9.50 24.80 10.48
CA LEU A 41 10.18 23.51 10.54
C LEU A 41 9.83 22.68 9.30
N ALA A 42 10.86 22.23 8.59
CA ALA A 42 10.78 21.64 7.26
C ALA A 42 11.62 20.35 7.17
N GLY A 43 11.55 19.68 6.00
CA GLY A 43 12.46 18.58 5.68
C GLY A 43 13.91 19.03 5.57
N LEU A 44 14.83 18.07 5.54
CA LEU A 44 16.29 18.33 5.49
C LEU A 44 16.72 19.22 4.31
N ASP A 45 16.02 19.12 3.19
CA ASP A 45 16.22 19.94 1.99
C ASP A 45 15.62 21.35 2.11
N GLY A 46 14.90 21.64 3.20
CA GLY A 46 14.19 22.90 3.45
C GLY A 46 12.75 22.91 2.92
N THR A 47 12.25 21.81 2.34
CA THR A 47 10.89 21.73 1.80
C THR A 47 9.82 21.53 2.89
N THR A 48 8.66 22.16 2.74
CA THR A 48 7.54 22.02 3.69
C THR A 48 7.11 20.55 3.82
N GLY A 49 6.89 20.08 5.05
CA GLY A 49 6.34 18.75 5.32
C GLY A 49 7.32 17.57 5.23
N GLY A 50 8.59 17.80 4.90
CA GLY A 50 9.60 16.73 4.79
C GLY A 50 10.27 16.30 6.10
N TYR A 51 9.84 16.84 7.25
CA TYR A 51 10.37 16.48 8.57
C TYR A 51 9.87 15.10 8.98
N ARG A 52 10.74 14.31 9.61
CA ARG A 52 10.48 12.88 9.78
C ARG A 52 11.30 12.26 10.89
N GLY A 53 10.92 11.05 11.27
CA GLY A 53 11.72 10.21 12.14
C GLY A 53 12.94 9.63 11.42
N SER A 54 13.45 8.55 11.96
CA SER A 54 14.67 7.84 11.59
C SER A 54 14.54 6.37 11.96
N ALA A 55 15.53 5.55 11.63
CA ALA A 55 15.47 4.11 11.84
C ALA A 55 15.29 3.70 13.32
N ALA A 56 15.72 4.53 14.28
CA ALA A 56 15.57 4.27 15.71
C ALA A 56 14.45 5.12 16.36
N SER A 57 13.59 5.80 15.60
CA SER A 57 12.45 6.52 16.19
C SER A 57 11.54 5.59 16.98
N ILE A 58 11.04 6.11 18.09
CA ILE A 58 9.99 5.49 18.90
C ILE A 58 8.81 6.43 19.01
N ALA A 59 7.76 6.01 19.72
CA ALA A 59 6.69 6.91 20.13
C ALA A 59 7.21 7.84 21.25
N GLU A 60 7.46 9.10 20.91
CA GLU A 60 7.87 10.13 21.86
C GLU A 60 7.56 11.54 21.33
N ALA A 61 7.53 12.52 22.23
CA ALA A 61 7.33 13.92 21.89
C ALA A 61 8.67 14.68 21.93
N PHE A 62 8.79 15.70 21.10
CA PHE A 62 9.96 16.57 21.01
C PHE A 62 9.58 18.02 21.29
N SER A 63 10.41 18.68 22.08
CA SER A 63 10.40 20.13 22.26
C SER A 63 11.65 20.70 21.58
N ILE A 64 11.44 21.64 20.66
CA ILE A 64 12.50 22.30 19.88
C ILE A 64 12.39 23.79 20.17
N THR A 65 13.18 24.28 21.12
CA THR A 65 13.02 25.62 21.70
C THR A 65 14.17 26.54 21.31
N ALA A 66 13.85 27.72 20.77
CA ALA A 66 14.81 28.74 20.42
C ALA A 66 15.59 29.19 21.66
N LEU A 67 16.92 29.11 21.57
CA LEU A 67 17.87 29.72 22.49
C LEU A 67 18.11 31.18 22.12
N ASP A 68 18.09 31.46 20.81
CA ASP A 68 18.19 32.77 20.18
C ASP A 68 17.58 32.70 18.76
N ALA A 69 17.82 33.72 17.93
CA ALA A 69 17.27 33.78 16.57
C ALA A 69 17.79 32.69 15.61
N GLU A 70 18.91 32.04 15.93
CA GLU A 70 19.62 31.11 15.04
C GLU A 70 19.74 29.70 15.60
N ARG A 71 19.57 29.49 16.90
CA ARG A 71 19.85 28.21 17.56
C ARG A 71 18.65 27.71 18.36
N PHE A 72 18.36 26.41 18.24
CA PHE A 72 17.27 25.73 18.91
C PHE A 72 17.77 24.52 19.69
N GLN A 73 17.42 24.43 20.96
CA GLN A 73 17.65 23.25 21.77
C GLN A 73 16.61 22.17 21.44
N VAL A 74 17.06 20.93 21.18
CA VAL A 74 16.19 19.80 20.84
C VAL A 74 16.18 18.80 21.99
N ILE A 75 14.99 18.53 22.55
CA ILE A 75 14.81 17.59 23.66
C ILE A 75 13.67 16.63 23.34
N GLY A 76 13.95 15.33 23.35
CA GLY A 76 12.94 14.26 23.30
C GLY A 76 12.50 13.85 24.70
N THR A 77 11.21 13.52 24.89
CA THR A 77 10.69 13.07 26.19
C THR A 77 11.33 11.77 26.67
N THR A 78 11.86 10.95 25.76
CA THR A 78 12.56 9.70 26.10
C THR A 78 14.01 9.73 25.68
N ALA A 79 14.33 10.30 24.52
CA ALA A 79 15.70 10.43 24.05
C ALA A 79 16.55 11.41 24.89
N GLY A 80 15.93 12.34 25.62
CA GLY A 80 16.61 13.38 26.37
C GLY A 80 17.13 14.49 25.44
N ASP A 81 18.22 15.14 25.85
CA ASP A 81 18.88 16.19 25.07
C ASP A 81 19.54 15.59 23.82
N LEU A 82 19.12 16.05 22.65
CA LEU A 82 19.63 15.64 21.34
C LEU A 82 20.60 16.65 20.72
N GLY A 83 20.87 17.75 21.41
CA GLY A 83 21.76 18.82 20.98
C GLY A 83 21.04 20.05 20.41
N THR A 84 21.82 20.92 19.78
CA THR A 84 21.34 22.21 19.27
C THR A 84 21.22 22.19 17.74
N ALA A 85 20.03 22.46 17.21
CA ALA A 85 19.79 22.71 15.80
C ALA A 85 20.10 24.18 15.44
N SER A 86 20.62 24.40 14.23
CA SER A 86 20.88 25.75 13.71
C SER A 86 19.94 26.07 12.55
N VAL A 87 19.40 27.29 12.53
CA VAL A 87 18.54 27.78 11.46
C VAL A 87 19.31 27.73 10.13
N GLY A 88 18.65 27.24 9.09
CA GLY A 88 19.22 27.08 7.76
C GLY A 88 20.11 25.85 7.58
N GLN A 89 20.29 25.00 8.60
CA GLN A 89 21.08 23.76 8.52
C GLN A 89 20.23 22.51 8.80
N PRO A 90 20.55 21.37 8.15
CA PRO A 90 19.91 20.09 8.51
C PRO A 90 20.31 19.68 9.92
N PHE A 91 19.33 19.23 10.69
CA PHE A 91 19.51 18.57 11.98
C PHE A 91 19.11 17.11 11.84
N GLU A 92 20.04 16.20 12.16
CA GLU A 92 19.83 14.77 11.99
C GLU A 92 20.35 14.00 13.21
N THR A 93 19.47 13.15 13.76
CA THR A 93 19.83 12.15 14.77
C THR A 93 19.32 10.78 14.33
N ASP A 94 19.49 9.78 15.19
CA ASP A 94 18.87 8.46 15.05
C ASP A 94 17.36 8.47 15.37
N ARG A 95 16.83 9.57 15.94
CA ARG A 95 15.42 9.74 16.32
C ARG A 95 14.63 10.68 15.43
N LEU A 96 15.23 11.77 14.95
CA LEU A 96 14.50 12.87 14.32
C LEU A 96 15.38 13.60 13.29
N ARG A 97 14.75 14.01 12.17
CA ARG A 97 15.40 14.72 11.06
C ARG A 97 14.54 15.88 10.57
N PHE A 98 15.10 17.08 10.56
CA PHE A 98 14.43 18.29 10.10
C PHE A 98 15.42 19.41 9.75
N ARG A 99 14.91 20.53 9.24
CA ARG A 99 15.61 21.80 9.10
C ARG A 99 14.69 22.93 9.56
N ILE A 100 15.23 23.94 10.24
CA ILE A 100 14.49 25.16 10.57
C ILE A 100 14.84 26.21 9.52
N ASN A 101 13.83 26.79 8.89
CA ASN A 101 13.99 27.90 7.95
C ASN A 101 13.68 29.21 8.65
N ALA A 102 14.47 30.25 8.37
CA ALA A 102 14.19 31.59 8.85
C ALA A 102 12.91 32.14 8.18
N GLY A 103 12.14 32.90 8.94
CA GLY A 103 11.03 33.69 8.42
C GLY A 103 11.39 35.16 8.25
N SER A 104 10.41 35.99 7.87
CA SER A 104 10.58 37.45 7.79
C SER A 104 10.64 38.13 9.16
N VAL A 105 10.06 37.50 10.19
CA VAL A 105 10.16 37.88 11.60
C VAL A 105 11.12 36.89 12.27
N PRO A 106 12.28 37.35 12.78
CA PRO A 106 13.25 36.48 13.44
C PRO A 106 12.64 35.76 14.64
N PHE A 107 13.15 34.56 14.93
CA PHE A 107 12.85 33.88 16.17
C PHE A 107 13.45 34.62 17.36
N VAL A 108 12.84 34.45 18.54
CA VAL A 108 13.38 34.92 19.82
C VAL A 108 13.48 33.76 20.81
N ALA A 109 14.31 33.94 21.84
CA ALA A 109 14.45 32.94 22.89
C ALA A 109 13.08 32.57 23.49
N GLY A 110 12.76 31.28 23.51
CA GLY A 110 11.47 30.76 23.97
C GLY A 110 10.45 30.44 22.88
N ASP A 111 10.64 30.92 21.63
CA ASP A 111 9.87 30.42 20.49
C ASP A 111 10.10 28.90 20.35
N GLY A 112 9.08 28.13 19.99
CA GLY A 112 9.20 26.67 20.05
C GLY A 112 8.33 25.92 19.06
N PHE A 113 8.90 24.83 18.53
CA PHE A 113 8.16 23.79 17.84
C PHE A 113 7.96 22.59 18.75
N THR A 114 6.79 21.96 18.67
CA THR A 114 6.56 20.62 19.22
C THR A 114 6.12 19.68 18.12
N LEU A 115 6.57 18.43 18.18
CA LEU A 115 6.14 17.36 17.29
C LEU A 115 6.29 16.01 17.99
N ASN A 116 5.73 14.98 17.40
CA ASN A 116 5.84 13.61 17.89
C ASN A 116 6.45 12.71 16.81
N THR A 117 7.04 11.60 17.20
CA THR A 117 7.39 10.50 16.28
C THR A 117 6.62 9.23 16.61
N SER A 118 6.57 8.32 15.66
CA SER A 118 6.22 6.90 15.85
C SER A 118 7.33 6.02 15.29
N PRO A 119 7.38 4.72 15.66
CA PRO A 119 8.26 3.75 15.01
C PRO A 119 7.99 3.63 13.50
N ALA A 120 8.91 2.97 12.80
CA ALA A 120 8.69 2.53 11.43
C ALA A 120 7.55 1.49 11.36
N TRP A 121 6.92 1.39 10.20
CA TRP A 121 5.99 0.29 9.93
C TRP A 121 6.78 -1.01 9.75
N THR A 122 6.14 -2.15 9.97
CA THR A 122 6.80 -3.45 9.81
C THR A 122 6.29 -4.14 8.55
N LEU A 123 7.22 -4.65 7.72
CA LEU A 123 6.89 -5.54 6.63
C LEU A 123 6.54 -6.93 7.16
N VAL A 124 5.35 -7.41 6.84
CA VAL A 124 4.83 -8.71 7.32
C VAL A 124 4.80 -9.74 6.20
N ARG A 125 4.56 -9.31 4.95
CA ARG A 125 4.52 -10.19 3.78
C ARG A 125 5.01 -9.45 2.54
N ARG A 126 5.86 -10.12 1.73
CA ARG A 126 6.23 -9.69 0.39
C ARG A 126 6.66 -10.89 -0.46
N TYR A 127 5.70 -11.58 -1.05
CA TYR A 127 5.97 -12.76 -1.88
C TYR A 127 4.83 -12.99 -2.89
N GLY A 128 4.95 -14.03 -3.71
CA GLY A 128 4.03 -14.29 -4.82
C GLY A 128 4.58 -13.78 -6.15
N CYS A 129 4.07 -14.33 -7.25
CA CYS A 129 4.51 -13.96 -8.60
C CYS A 129 3.67 -12.81 -9.15
N ARG A 130 4.32 -11.87 -9.86
CA ARG A 130 3.64 -10.68 -10.42
C ARG A 130 2.65 -11.04 -11.52
N ASN A 131 3.04 -11.95 -12.39
CA ASN A 131 2.33 -12.28 -13.62
C ASN A 131 2.83 -13.63 -14.17
N ALA A 132 2.32 -14.01 -15.34
CA ALA A 132 2.74 -15.24 -16.02
C ALA A 132 4.22 -15.26 -16.43
N ASN A 133 4.83 -14.11 -16.74
CA ASN A 133 6.23 -14.04 -17.17
C ASN A 133 7.21 -14.27 -16.01
N ALA A 134 6.77 -14.07 -14.76
CA ALA A 134 7.53 -14.44 -13.56
C ALA A 134 7.57 -15.96 -13.33
N ARG A 135 6.90 -16.75 -14.20
CA ARG A 135 6.88 -18.20 -14.18
C ARG A 135 7.49 -18.71 -15.49
N THR A 136 8.60 -19.43 -15.41
CA THR A 136 9.33 -19.90 -16.59
C THR A 136 9.58 -21.40 -16.54
N THR A 137 9.57 -22.02 -17.70
CA THR A 137 9.78 -23.47 -17.84
C THR A 137 10.26 -23.79 -19.25
N ASN A 138 11.01 -24.88 -19.37
CA ASN A 138 11.40 -25.46 -20.66
C ASN A 138 10.54 -26.68 -21.07
N LEU A 139 9.44 -26.95 -20.36
CA LEU A 139 8.44 -27.91 -20.83
C LEU A 139 7.60 -27.29 -21.95
N ALA A 140 7.17 -28.13 -22.89
CA ALA A 140 6.14 -27.78 -23.86
C ALA A 140 4.83 -27.47 -23.12
N SER A 141 4.08 -26.48 -23.60
CA SER A 141 2.87 -25.97 -22.94
C SER A 141 3.10 -25.36 -21.54
N PRO A 142 3.90 -24.27 -21.40
CA PRO A 142 4.22 -23.64 -20.12
C PRO A 142 3.03 -23.32 -19.20
N ILE A 143 1.87 -22.98 -19.77
CA ILE A 143 0.65 -22.65 -19.01
C ILE A 143 0.18 -23.85 -18.19
N ALA A 144 0.27 -25.07 -18.73
CA ALA A 144 -0.18 -26.29 -18.08
C ALA A 144 0.69 -26.72 -16.88
N VAL A 145 1.80 -26.01 -16.62
CA VAL A 145 2.62 -26.23 -15.41
C VAL A 145 2.02 -25.51 -14.21
N PHE A 146 1.31 -24.40 -14.41
CA PHE A 146 0.89 -23.46 -13.35
C PHE A 146 -0.58 -23.03 -13.45
N ASP A 147 -1.41 -23.76 -14.20
CA ASP A 147 -2.83 -23.44 -14.37
C ASP A 147 -3.73 -24.10 -13.32
N ASN A 148 -3.16 -24.90 -12.42
CA ASN A 148 -3.84 -25.66 -11.38
C ASN A 148 -4.92 -26.61 -11.95
N ARG A 149 -4.77 -27.04 -13.21
CA ARG A 149 -5.70 -27.97 -13.86
C ARG A 149 -5.14 -29.38 -13.89
N MET A 150 -6.05 -30.36 -13.93
CA MET A 150 -5.68 -31.79 -14.00
C MET A 150 -5.87 -32.39 -15.40
N ASP A 151 -6.48 -31.63 -16.30
CA ASP A 151 -6.82 -32.00 -17.67
C ASP A 151 -5.88 -31.41 -18.73
N THR A 152 -4.99 -30.49 -18.33
CA THR A 152 -3.90 -29.98 -19.16
C THR A 152 -2.60 -30.68 -18.78
N THR A 153 -1.61 -30.71 -19.66
CA THR A 153 -0.30 -31.34 -19.37
C THR A 153 0.80 -30.65 -20.16
N ALA A 154 1.91 -30.40 -19.48
CA ALA A 154 3.17 -29.96 -20.05
C ALA A 154 4.10 -31.16 -20.22
N THR A 155 4.88 -31.18 -21.30
CA THR A 155 5.73 -32.34 -21.63
C THR A 155 7.16 -31.97 -21.97
N ARG A 156 8.08 -32.92 -21.80
CA ARG A 156 9.46 -32.81 -22.29
C ARG A 156 9.98 -34.19 -22.67
N PRO A 157 10.57 -34.38 -23.87
CA PRO A 157 11.23 -35.64 -24.19
C PRO A 157 12.29 -35.99 -23.14
N VAL A 158 12.37 -37.26 -22.76
CA VAL A 158 13.33 -37.71 -21.75
C VAL A 158 14.78 -37.47 -22.21
N THR A 159 15.03 -37.51 -23.52
CA THR A 159 16.33 -37.19 -24.13
C THR A 159 16.77 -35.74 -23.90
N ASP A 160 15.82 -34.84 -23.65
CA ASP A 160 16.09 -33.41 -23.51
C ASP A 160 16.18 -32.99 -22.03
N LEU A 161 16.07 -33.91 -21.07
CA LEU A 161 16.22 -33.57 -19.66
C LEU A 161 17.58 -32.91 -19.38
N PRO A 162 17.64 -31.95 -18.42
CA PRO A 162 16.64 -31.71 -17.38
C PRO A 162 15.48 -30.79 -17.79
N ALA A 163 14.32 -30.99 -17.15
CA ALA A 163 13.19 -30.06 -17.19
C ALA A 163 13.25 -29.12 -15.98
N HIS A 164 12.74 -27.89 -16.10
CA HIS A 164 12.57 -27.01 -14.95
C HIS A 164 11.23 -26.29 -14.97
N ALA A 165 10.75 -25.95 -13.79
CA ALA A 165 9.69 -24.97 -13.59
C ALA A 165 10.13 -24.00 -12.50
N THR A 166 10.10 -22.71 -12.81
CA THR A 166 10.78 -21.64 -12.07
C THR A 166 9.82 -20.50 -11.79
N ILE A 167 9.90 -19.95 -10.58
CA ILE A 167 9.15 -18.77 -10.14
C ILE A 167 10.09 -17.65 -9.71
N GLU A 168 9.71 -16.40 -10.01
CA GLU A 168 10.29 -15.17 -9.49
C GLU A 168 9.27 -14.46 -8.59
N MET A 169 9.57 -14.34 -7.30
CA MET A 169 8.71 -13.66 -6.36
C MET A 169 9.02 -12.16 -6.28
N ILE A 170 8.02 -11.36 -5.84
CA ILE A 170 8.19 -9.91 -5.60
C ILE A 170 9.11 -9.55 -4.42
N GLY A 171 9.45 -10.53 -3.60
CA GLY A 171 10.37 -10.44 -2.47
C GLY A 171 10.87 -11.83 -2.06
N PRO A 172 11.97 -11.91 -1.30
CA PRO A 172 12.55 -13.18 -0.91
C PRO A 172 11.69 -13.88 0.16
N THR A 173 11.36 -15.16 -0.06
CA THR A 173 10.63 -16.00 0.90
C THR A 173 11.16 -17.43 0.86
N SER A 174 11.01 -18.16 1.96
CA SER A 174 11.35 -19.59 2.03
C SER A 174 10.22 -20.46 1.50
N VAL A 175 10.54 -21.41 0.61
CA VAL A 175 9.65 -22.52 0.25
C VAL A 175 9.81 -23.64 1.27
N ARG A 176 8.69 -24.14 1.81
CA ARG A 176 8.65 -25.27 2.76
C ARG A 176 8.01 -26.52 2.20
N ALA A 177 7.27 -26.42 1.11
CA ALA A 177 6.77 -27.57 0.39
C ALA A 177 6.62 -27.25 -1.10
N MET A 178 6.66 -28.30 -1.91
CA MET A 178 6.39 -28.22 -3.34
C MET A 178 5.38 -29.30 -3.71
N THR A 179 4.38 -28.96 -4.49
CA THR A 179 3.45 -29.94 -5.07
C THR A 179 3.81 -30.17 -6.52
N LEU A 180 3.85 -31.44 -6.92
CA LEU A 180 4.01 -31.86 -8.31
C LEU A 180 2.81 -32.71 -8.72
N GLY A 181 2.30 -32.44 -9.91
CA GLY A 181 1.25 -33.25 -10.55
C GLY A 181 1.73 -33.90 -11.84
N ILE A 182 1.09 -35.01 -12.20
CA ILE A 182 1.34 -35.72 -13.46
C ILE A 182 0.09 -35.83 -14.33
N GLY A 183 0.31 -35.98 -15.63
CA GLY A 183 -0.73 -36.19 -16.64
C GLY A 183 -1.32 -37.61 -16.64
N ASP A 184 -1.53 -38.17 -17.83
CA ASP A 184 -2.35 -39.38 -18.02
C ASP A 184 -1.59 -40.69 -17.80
N ASN A 185 -0.28 -40.67 -17.56
CA ASN A 185 0.51 -41.89 -17.37
C ASN A 185 1.51 -41.78 -16.20
N GLY A 186 1.37 -42.67 -15.21
CA GLY A 186 2.26 -42.76 -14.07
C GLY A 186 3.75 -42.97 -14.41
N ALA A 187 4.05 -43.70 -15.49
CA ALA A 187 5.44 -43.91 -15.93
C ALA A 187 6.08 -42.63 -16.46
N ARG A 188 5.27 -41.65 -16.90
CA ARG A 188 5.74 -40.37 -17.45
C ARG A 188 5.94 -39.30 -16.38
N GLY A 189 5.64 -39.58 -15.12
CA GLY A 189 5.83 -38.63 -14.04
C GLY A 189 7.31 -38.40 -13.66
N PRO A 190 7.64 -37.30 -12.93
CA PRO A 190 8.98 -37.05 -12.41
C PRO A 190 9.46 -38.15 -11.44
N ALA A 191 10.59 -38.79 -11.71
CA ALA A 191 11.20 -39.79 -10.82
C ALA A 191 12.39 -39.29 -10.01
N ALA A 192 13.12 -38.31 -10.55
CA ALA A 192 14.19 -37.63 -9.84
C ALA A 192 14.14 -36.13 -10.11
N PHE A 193 14.18 -35.34 -9.04
CA PHE A 193 14.13 -33.89 -9.11
C PHE A 193 14.72 -33.24 -7.86
N ALA A 194 15.10 -31.98 -7.96
CA ALA A 194 15.59 -31.17 -6.85
C ALA A 194 14.89 -29.81 -6.79
N LEU A 195 14.57 -29.38 -5.57
CA LEU A 195 14.22 -28.00 -5.28
C LEU A 195 15.51 -27.18 -5.21
N GLN A 196 15.57 -26.09 -5.96
CA GLN A 196 16.71 -25.19 -6.00
C GLN A 196 16.25 -23.75 -5.76
N ARG A 197 17.15 -22.95 -5.18
CA ARG A 197 16.94 -21.53 -4.91
C ARG A 197 18.00 -20.66 -5.57
N SER A 198 17.68 -19.41 -5.81
CA SER A 198 18.60 -18.39 -6.32
C SER A 198 18.18 -17.00 -5.86
N ASP A 199 19.16 -16.12 -5.60
CA ASP A 199 18.92 -14.73 -5.23
C ASP A 199 18.94 -13.79 -6.46
N ASP A 200 19.61 -14.21 -7.55
CA ASP A 200 19.87 -13.43 -8.76
C ASP A 200 19.20 -14.00 -10.04
N GLY A 201 18.62 -15.21 -9.95
CA GLY A 201 18.03 -15.95 -11.09
C GLY A 201 19.07 -16.67 -11.97
N ALA A 202 20.36 -16.50 -11.71
CA ALA A 202 21.45 -17.03 -12.52
C ALA A 202 22.25 -18.12 -11.78
N THR A 203 22.58 -17.87 -10.51
CA THR A 203 23.33 -18.78 -9.65
C THR A 203 22.37 -19.60 -8.80
N TRP A 204 22.36 -20.92 -9.01
CA TRP A 204 21.39 -21.81 -8.38
C TRP A 204 22.04 -22.76 -7.38
N THR A 205 21.44 -22.85 -6.19
CA THR A 205 21.86 -23.77 -5.13
C THR A 205 20.77 -24.80 -4.86
N SER A 206 21.15 -26.07 -4.73
CA SER A 206 20.22 -27.15 -4.36
C SER A 206 19.83 -27.05 -2.90
N VAL A 207 18.53 -27.17 -2.61
CA VAL A 207 17.96 -27.19 -1.25
C VAL A 207 17.68 -28.61 -0.81
N GLN A 208 16.97 -29.38 -1.64
CA GLN A 208 16.64 -30.78 -1.35
C GLN A 208 16.40 -31.52 -2.66
N ALA A 209 16.75 -32.80 -2.70
CA ALA A 209 16.53 -33.68 -3.85
C ALA A 209 15.69 -34.90 -3.45
N TRP A 210 14.87 -35.36 -4.40
CA TRP A 210 14.08 -36.58 -4.30
C TRP A 210 14.40 -37.46 -5.50
N SER A 211 14.55 -38.75 -5.27
CA SER A 211 14.84 -39.75 -6.30
C SER A 211 13.94 -40.98 -6.11
N GLY A 212 13.83 -41.81 -7.15
CA GLY A 212 13.02 -43.03 -7.12
C GLY A 212 11.53 -42.78 -6.90
N GLN A 213 11.03 -41.60 -7.28
CA GLN A 213 9.61 -41.27 -7.14
C GLN A 213 8.79 -42.05 -8.17
N MET A 214 7.70 -42.63 -7.71
CA MET A 214 6.74 -43.40 -8.51
C MET A 214 5.37 -42.75 -8.43
N TRP A 215 4.56 -43.00 -9.46
CA TRP A 215 3.21 -42.45 -9.61
C TRP A 215 2.22 -43.57 -9.94
N PRO A 216 1.55 -44.14 -8.92
CA PRO A 216 0.73 -45.34 -9.09
C PRO A 216 -0.50 -45.15 -10.01
N THR A 217 -0.99 -43.91 -10.14
CA THR A 217 -2.18 -43.59 -10.92
C THR A 217 -1.95 -42.34 -11.76
N ALA A 218 -2.57 -42.28 -12.93
CA ALA A 218 -2.69 -41.06 -13.72
C ALA A 218 -3.33 -39.92 -12.92
N LYS A 219 -3.07 -38.66 -13.30
CA LYS A 219 -3.66 -37.46 -12.72
C LYS A 219 -3.48 -37.38 -11.20
N MET A 220 -2.34 -37.85 -10.69
CA MET A 220 -2.01 -37.77 -9.27
C MET A 220 -1.23 -36.49 -8.99
N ARG A 221 -1.51 -35.85 -7.85
CA ARG A 221 -0.65 -34.82 -7.24
C ARG A 221 0.02 -35.36 -5.99
N ARG A 222 1.26 -34.95 -5.75
CA ARG A 222 2.04 -35.29 -4.55
C ARG A 222 2.72 -34.04 -4.02
N THR A 223 2.59 -33.82 -2.72
CA THR A 223 3.28 -32.74 -2.01
C THR A 223 4.53 -33.27 -1.34
N TYR A 224 5.63 -32.56 -1.53
CA TYR A 224 6.97 -32.88 -1.06
C TYR A 224 7.40 -31.83 -0.03
N PRO A 225 7.39 -32.16 1.28
CA PRO A 225 7.87 -31.25 2.31
C PRO A 225 9.39 -31.09 2.25
N VAL A 226 9.86 -29.88 2.53
CA VAL A 226 11.29 -29.58 2.74
C VAL A 226 11.60 -29.89 4.21
N THR A 227 12.56 -30.79 4.44
CA THR A 227 12.82 -31.36 5.78
C THR A 227 13.64 -30.43 6.69
N SER A 228 14.31 -29.44 6.11
CA SER A 228 15.10 -28.43 6.83
C SER A 228 14.66 -27.02 6.45
N ALA A 229 14.95 -26.05 7.32
CA ALA A 229 14.63 -24.65 7.05
C ALA A 229 15.46 -24.15 5.86
N ALA A 230 14.82 -24.02 4.70
CA ALA A 230 15.45 -23.47 3.52
C ALA A 230 15.60 -21.93 3.67
N PRO A 231 16.78 -21.35 3.36
CA PRO A 231 16.94 -19.90 3.38
C PRO A 231 15.95 -19.23 2.42
N SER A 232 15.52 -18.02 2.75
CA SER A 232 14.69 -17.24 1.83
C SER A 232 15.46 -16.94 0.55
N ALA A 233 14.73 -16.86 -0.55
CA ALA A 233 15.28 -16.53 -1.86
C ALA A 233 14.20 -15.89 -2.72
N ARG A 234 14.60 -15.09 -3.71
CA ARG A 234 13.68 -14.47 -4.67
C ARG A 234 13.24 -15.44 -5.76
N PHE A 235 14.12 -16.35 -6.16
CA PHE A 235 13.87 -17.31 -7.21
C PHE A 235 13.88 -18.74 -6.67
N TRP A 236 12.89 -19.52 -7.11
CA TRP A 236 12.78 -20.94 -6.78
C TRP A 236 12.50 -21.74 -8.04
N ARG A 237 13.05 -22.96 -8.11
CA ARG A 237 12.71 -23.88 -9.18
C ARG A 237 12.72 -25.32 -8.73
N VAL A 238 11.90 -26.13 -9.38
CA VAL A 238 12.11 -27.56 -9.46
C VAL A 238 12.98 -27.87 -10.67
N MET A 239 14.00 -28.70 -10.49
CA MET A 239 14.86 -29.23 -11.54
C MET A 239 14.62 -30.73 -11.64
N ILE A 240 13.96 -31.18 -12.71
CA ILE A 240 13.59 -32.59 -12.93
C ILE A 240 14.64 -33.23 -13.84
N THR A 241 15.26 -34.31 -13.36
CA THR A 241 16.39 -34.97 -14.02
C THR A 241 16.07 -36.37 -14.51
N ALA A 242 14.93 -36.97 -14.13
CA ALA A 242 14.49 -38.26 -14.64
C ALA A 242 12.96 -38.41 -14.61
N ALA A 243 12.41 -39.21 -15.54
CA ALA A 243 11.03 -39.68 -15.54
C ALA A 243 10.91 -41.10 -14.96
N ALA A 244 9.70 -41.53 -14.56
CA ALA A 244 9.41 -42.81 -13.89
C ALA A 244 9.38 -44.04 -14.82
N GLY A 245 10.04 -43.96 -15.98
CA GLY A 245 10.20 -45.06 -16.94
C GLY A 245 9.47 -44.89 -18.27
N GLY A 246 8.70 -43.80 -18.45
CA GLY A 246 8.01 -43.45 -19.69
C GLY A 246 8.57 -42.21 -20.37
N ASP A 247 8.19 -42.01 -21.64
CA ASP A 247 8.55 -40.86 -22.49
C ASP A 247 7.29 -40.37 -23.24
N PRO A 248 7.05 -39.05 -23.34
CA PRO A 248 7.77 -37.93 -22.69
C PRO A 248 7.57 -37.87 -21.17
N LEU A 249 8.38 -37.07 -20.46
CA LEU A 249 8.06 -36.58 -19.12
C LEU A 249 6.76 -35.78 -19.21
N GLU A 250 5.84 -35.98 -18.25
CA GLU A 250 4.56 -35.27 -18.11
C GLU A 250 4.48 -34.60 -16.73
N VAL A 251 4.12 -33.31 -16.73
CA VAL A 251 3.82 -32.51 -15.54
C VAL A 251 2.54 -31.72 -15.81
N ASN A 252 1.57 -31.73 -14.90
CA ASN A 252 0.36 -30.90 -15.02
C ASN A 252 0.18 -29.89 -13.88
N ASP A 253 1.08 -29.91 -12.89
CA ASP A 253 1.01 -28.98 -11.77
C ASP A 253 2.39 -28.86 -11.13
N VAL A 254 2.80 -27.63 -10.85
CA VAL A 254 3.94 -27.29 -10.01
C VAL A 254 3.54 -26.12 -9.13
N SER A 255 3.42 -26.38 -7.82
CA SER A 255 3.11 -25.35 -6.85
C SER A 255 4.15 -25.26 -5.76
N PHE A 256 4.40 -24.04 -5.30
CA PHE A 256 5.36 -23.76 -4.22
C PHE A 256 4.62 -23.18 -3.02
N HIS A 257 4.95 -23.66 -1.81
CA HIS A 257 4.21 -23.30 -0.61
C HIS A 257 5.15 -22.86 0.52
N THR A 258 4.74 -21.84 1.29
CA THR A 258 5.44 -21.40 2.50
C THR A 258 5.14 -22.29 3.70
N ASP A 259 4.05 -23.06 3.65
CA ASP A 259 3.62 -24.01 4.68
C ASP A 259 2.77 -25.12 4.03
N LEU A 260 2.71 -26.30 4.64
CA LEU A 260 1.87 -27.41 4.16
C LEU A 260 0.37 -27.09 4.24
N ASN A 261 -0.01 -26.18 5.14
CA ASN A 261 -1.40 -25.78 5.36
C ASN A 261 -1.72 -24.39 4.81
N ALA A 262 -0.79 -23.80 4.04
CA ALA A 262 -1.06 -22.51 3.40
C ALA A 262 -2.20 -22.66 2.40
N ASP A 263 -3.19 -21.77 2.46
CA ASP A 263 -4.33 -21.75 1.52
C ASP A 263 -4.00 -21.09 0.17
N PHE A 264 -2.72 -20.82 -0.07
CA PHE A 264 -2.22 -20.02 -1.17
C PHE A 264 -0.88 -20.56 -1.68
N GLU A 265 -0.68 -20.41 -2.98
CA GLU A 265 0.47 -20.92 -3.72
C GLU A 265 1.35 -19.75 -4.17
N LEU A 266 2.68 -19.87 -4.04
CA LEU A 266 3.62 -18.78 -4.27
C LEU A 266 3.79 -18.39 -5.75
N GLU A 267 3.39 -19.26 -6.67
CA GLU A 267 3.28 -18.96 -8.10
C GLU A 267 2.03 -18.14 -8.45
N ASP A 268 1.07 -18.05 -7.54
CA ASP A 268 -0.11 -17.19 -7.69
C ASP A 268 0.19 -15.80 -7.10
N ARG A 269 -0.61 -14.81 -7.52
CA ARG A 269 -0.77 -13.44 -7.00
C ARG A 269 0.32 -12.92 -6.05
N ALA A 270 1.05 -11.91 -6.51
CA ALA A 270 1.94 -11.12 -5.67
C ALA A 270 1.17 -10.39 -4.53
N GLN A 271 1.55 -10.67 -3.28
CA GLN A 271 0.93 -10.13 -2.07
C GLN A 271 1.94 -9.38 -1.21
N TRP A 272 1.49 -8.27 -0.68
CA TRP A 272 2.24 -7.39 0.21
C TRP A 272 1.40 -7.01 1.43
N ILE A 273 1.96 -7.12 2.63
CA ILE A 273 1.28 -6.76 3.88
C ILE A 273 2.26 -6.01 4.79
N VAL A 274 1.79 -4.92 5.39
CA VAL A 274 2.49 -4.18 6.42
C VAL A 274 1.63 -4.02 7.67
N GLN A 275 2.31 -3.77 8.78
CA GLN A 275 1.73 -3.40 10.05
C GLN A 275 2.18 -1.99 10.43
N ALA A 276 1.23 -1.05 10.53
CA ALA A 276 1.49 0.26 11.13
C ALA A 276 1.51 0.15 12.66
N PRO A 277 2.40 0.89 13.35
CA PRO A 277 2.65 0.74 14.78
C PRO A 277 1.65 1.49 15.68
N GLY A 278 0.77 2.33 15.12
CA GLY A 278 0.03 3.33 15.88
C GLY A 278 0.88 4.57 16.18
N LEU A 279 0.22 5.69 16.52
CA LEU A 279 0.91 6.92 16.95
C LEU A 279 1.65 6.72 18.27
N ASP A 280 1.15 5.84 19.13
CA ASP A 280 1.74 5.44 20.42
C ASP A 280 2.74 4.28 20.31
N GLY A 281 2.92 3.71 19.12
CA GLY A 281 3.77 2.54 18.91
C GLY A 281 3.22 1.22 19.49
N GLN A 282 1.96 1.20 19.95
CA GLN A 282 1.35 0.05 20.65
C GLN A 282 0.23 -0.62 19.84
N LYS A 283 -0.01 -0.19 18.59
CA LYS A 283 -1.05 -0.77 17.73
C LYS A 283 -0.47 -1.72 16.70
N ALA A 284 -1.31 -2.65 16.26
CA ALA A 284 -1.07 -3.49 15.09
C ALA A 284 -2.15 -3.20 14.05
N ILE A 285 -1.84 -2.27 13.14
CA ILE A 285 -2.79 -1.84 12.10
C ILE A 285 -2.39 -2.48 10.78
N PHE A 286 -3.18 -3.42 10.28
CA PHE A 286 -2.83 -4.17 9.09
C PHE A 286 -3.48 -3.62 7.84
N ILE A 287 -2.64 -3.35 6.85
CA ILE A 287 -3.05 -3.09 5.46
C ILE A 287 -2.26 -4.01 4.53
N GLY A 288 -2.84 -4.37 3.39
CA GLY A 288 -2.14 -5.12 2.37
C GLY A 288 -2.57 -4.76 0.97
N ALA A 289 -1.72 -5.09 0.01
CA ALA A 289 -1.98 -4.95 -1.41
C ALA A 289 -1.74 -6.28 -2.14
N GLU A 290 -2.61 -6.58 -3.09
CA GLU A 290 -2.30 -7.50 -4.16
C GLU A 290 -1.79 -6.70 -5.36
N LEU A 291 -0.66 -7.14 -5.93
CA LEU A 291 -0.16 -6.60 -7.19
C LEU A 291 -0.86 -7.33 -8.32
N TYR A 292 -1.57 -6.57 -9.14
CA TYR A 292 -2.32 -7.10 -10.26
C TYR A 292 -1.77 -6.58 -11.58
N GLU A 293 -1.56 -7.49 -12.52
CA GLU A 293 -1.09 -7.16 -13.87
C GLU A 293 -1.89 -7.93 -14.93
N ASP A 294 -2.52 -7.19 -15.84
CA ASP A 294 -3.07 -7.70 -17.10
C ASP A 294 -2.58 -6.80 -18.24
N SER A 295 -1.53 -7.25 -18.93
CA SER A 295 -0.93 -6.52 -20.05
C SER A 295 -1.88 -6.34 -21.23
N ALA A 296 -2.86 -7.23 -21.43
CA ALA A 296 -3.83 -7.12 -22.51
C ALA A 296 -4.84 -5.98 -22.27
N ARG A 297 -5.09 -5.64 -21.00
CA ARG A 297 -5.93 -4.52 -20.58
C ARG A 297 -5.13 -3.27 -20.21
N ALA A 298 -3.81 -3.35 -20.16
CA ALA A 298 -2.95 -2.35 -19.55
C ALA A 298 -3.33 -2.02 -18.08
N ALA A 299 -3.84 -3.02 -17.34
CA ALA A 299 -4.16 -2.89 -15.93
C ALA A 299 -2.93 -3.26 -15.09
N TYR A 300 -2.43 -2.31 -14.29
CA TYR A 300 -1.24 -2.46 -13.45
C TYR A 300 -1.51 -1.81 -12.09
N ASN A 301 -2.01 -2.60 -11.15
CA ASN A 301 -2.78 -2.08 -10.03
C ASN A 301 -2.21 -2.52 -8.68
N LEU A 302 -2.40 -1.66 -7.67
CA LEU A 302 -2.32 -2.06 -6.27
C LEU A 302 -3.73 -2.19 -5.73
N ASN A 303 -4.12 -3.42 -5.42
CA ASN A 303 -5.45 -3.77 -4.92
C ASN A 303 -5.42 -3.90 -3.41
N TRP A 304 -5.94 -2.88 -2.72
CA TRP A 304 -5.83 -2.70 -1.29
C TRP A 304 -6.87 -3.48 -0.48
N TYR A 305 -6.45 -3.91 0.70
CA TYR A 305 -7.24 -4.62 1.70
C TYR A 305 -6.87 -4.11 3.09
N GLY A 306 -7.88 -4.02 3.96
CA GLY A 306 -7.73 -3.88 5.40
C GLY A 306 -8.29 -5.11 6.10
N PHE A 307 -7.72 -5.47 7.25
CA PHE A 307 -8.18 -6.61 8.05
C PHE A 307 -7.74 -6.43 9.50
N ARG A 308 -8.44 -7.07 10.44
CA ARG A 308 -8.22 -6.86 11.88
C ARG A 308 -6.97 -7.55 12.41
N SER A 309 -6.60 -8.69 11.84
CA SER A 309 -5.45 -9.48 12.27
C SER A 309 -4.82 -10.21 11.10
N HIS A 310 -3.48 -10.36 11.16
CA HIS A 310 -2.73 -11.12 10.17
C HIS A 310 -2.64 -12.60 10.55
N ASN A 311 -3.03 -13.47 9.63
CA ASN A 311 -2.73 -14.89 9.68
C ASN A 311 -1.76 -15.26 8.52
N PRO A 312 -0.54 -15.74 8.83
CA PRO A 312 0.46 -16.04 7.81
C PRO A 312 0.08 -17.23 6.90
N LEU A 313 -0.83 -18.10 7.33
CA LEU A 313 -1.30 -19.26 6.55
C LEU A 313 -2.40 -18.92 5.55
N ARG A 314 -2.96 -17.70 5.63
CA ARG A 314 -4.06 -17.26 4.76
C ARG A 314 -3.56 -16.29 3.70
N SER A 315 -4.13 -16.35 2.50
CA SER A 315 -3.96 -15.35 1.45
C SER A 315 -4.40 -13.95 1.93
N LEU A 316 -4.03 -12.91 1.20
CA LEU A 316 -4.51 -11.56 1.49
C LEU A 316 -6.05 -11.46 1.42
N ARG A 317 -6.66 -12.18 0.47
CA ARG A 317 -8.12 -12.15 0.23
C ARG A 317 -8.92 -12.90 1.29
N THR A 318 -8.31 -13.88 1.94
CA THR A 318 -8.96 -14.79 2.90
C THR A 318 -8.64 -14.44 4.36
N GLN A 319 -7.93 -13.34 4.62
CA GLN A 319 -7.71 -12.81 5.97
C GLN A 319 -9.04 -12.67 6.71
N VAL A 320 -9.00 -12.85 8.03
CA VAL A 320 -10.20 -12.74 8.86
C VAL A 320 -10.68 -11.29 8.87
N ASN A 321 -11.97 -11.09 8.60
CA ASN A 321 -12.59 -9.78 8.51
C ASN A 321 -11.90 -8.85 7.48
N ALA A 322 -11.66 -9.36 6.27
CA ALA A 322 -11.11 -8.56 5.18
C ALA A 322 -12.14 -7.55 4.63
N SER A 323 -11.67 -6.34 4.32
CA SER A 323 -12.48 -5.23 3.80
C SER A 323 -13.05 -5.46 2.39
N GLY A 324 -12.53 -6.46 1.69
CA GLY A 324 -12.63 -6.56 0.24
C GLY A 324 -11.71 -5.57 -0.48
N LEU A 325 -11.58 -5.77 -1.80
CA LEU A 325 -10.62 -5.09 -2.65
C LEU A 325 -10.95 -3.62 -2.87
N ARG A 326 -9.93 -2.74 -2.78
CA ARG A 326 -9.99 -1.35 -3.24
C ARG A 326 -8.85 -1.07 -4.23
N CYS A 327 -9.18 -0.87 -5.50
CA CYS A 327 -8.22 -0.73 -6.58
C CYS A 327 -7.64 0.69 -6.64
N LEU A 328 -6.31 0.79 -6.63
CA LEU A 328 -5.58 1.97 -7.05
C LEU A 328 -4.94 1.68 -8.42
N PRO A 329 -5.53 2.16 -9.53
CA PRO A 329 -5.01 1.87 -10.85
C PRO A 329 -3.77 2.73 -11.14
N LEU A 330 -2.66 2.08 -11.45
CA LEU A 330 -1.38 2.73 -11.77
C LEU A 330 -1.03 2.42 -13.23
N ARG A 331 0.26 2.44 -13.58
CA ARG A 331 0.74 2.17 -14.94
C ARG A 331 2.06 1.40 -14.92
N ASN A 332 2.31 0.68 -16.02
CA ASN A 332 3.63 0.15 -16.35
C ASN A 332 4.46 1.21 -17.09
N GLY A 333 4.96 2.17 -16.33
CA GLY A 333 5.80 3.27 -16.83
C GLY A 333 5.87 4.39 -15.80
N PRO A 334 6.63 5.46 -16.06
CA PRO A 334 6.96 6.41 -15.01
C PRO A 334 5.78 7.29 -14.58
N PHE A 335 5.67 7.57 -13.27
CA PHE A 335 4.69 8.50 -12.72
C PHE A 335 5.19 9.17 -11.43
N ALA A 336 4.71 10.39 -11.17
CA ALA A 336 4.98 11.10 -9.92
C ALA A 336 4.02 10.68 -8.83
N TYR A 337 4.46 10.69 -7.57
CA TYR A 337 3.64 10.37 -6.42
C TYR A 337 3.94 11.25 -5.21
N TRP A 338 2.96 11.31 -4.30
CA TRP A 338 3.03 11.95 -2.99
C TRP A 338 2.50 10.97 -1.93
N LEU A 339 3.22 10.85 -0.83
CA LEU A 339 2.86 10.06 0.33
C LEU A 339 2.78 10.99 1.54
N ALA A 340 1.72 10.85 2.32
CA ALA A 340 1.60 11.46 3.64
C ALA A 340 1.39 10.36 4.68
N ILE A 341 2.34 10.23 5.60
CA ILE A 341 2.50 9.04 6.46
C ILE A 341 2.58 9.46 7.92
N ASN A 342 1.95 8.66 8.78
CA ASN A 342 2.21 8.63 10.22
C ASN A 342 2.14 7.19 10.74
N GLY A 343 2.16 7.01 12.06
CA GLY A 343 2.09 5.68 12.69
C GLY A 343 0.76 4.93 12.47
N GLN A 344 -0.29 5.56 11.96
CA GLN A 344 -1.64 4.97 11.86
C GLN A 344 -2.19 4.87 10.43
N ARG A 345 -1.67 5.66 9.49
CA ARG A 345 -2.16 5.68 8.10
C ARG A 345 -1.12 6.17 7.11
N VAL A 346 -1.39 5.86 5.85
CA VAL A 346 -0.76 6.46 4.68
C VAL A 346 -1.83 6.96 3.71
N VAL A 347 -1.62 8.16 3.18
CA VAL A 347 -2.36 8.68 2.03
C VAL A 347 -1.43 8.69 0.83
N ILE A 348 -1.91 8.15 -0.27
CA ILE A 348 -1.19 8.02 -1.54
C ILE A 348 -1.88 8.90 -2.56
N VAL A 349 -1.12 9.69 -3.31
CA VAL A 349 -1.57 10.33 -4.54
C VAL A 349 -0.57 9.98 -5.64
N ALA A 350 -1.04 9.57 -6.81
CA ALA A 350 -0.19 9.33 -7.98
C ALA A 350 -0.76 10.05 -9.21
N ARG A 351 0.12 10.73 -9.95
CA ARG A 351 -0.22 11.44 -11.19
C ARG A 351 0.10 10.57 -12.40
N ILE A 352 -0.95 10.03 -13.01
CA ILE A 352 -0.90 9.15 -14.18
C ILE A 352 -1.31 9.95 -15.42
N GLY A 353 -0.33 10.54 -16.12
CA GLY A 353 -0.63 11.47 -17.22
C GLY A 353 -1.31 12.72 -16.67
N THR A 354 -2.56 12.96 -17.05
CA THR A 354 -3.40 14.07 -16.54
C THR A 354 -4.37 13.65 -15.43
N VAL A 355 -4.39 12.37 -15.06
CA VAL A 355 -5.30 11.81 -14.05
C VAL A 355 -4.56 11.67 -12.72
N TYR A 356 -5.21 12.05 -11.62
CA TYR A 356 -4.70 11.84 -10.27
C TYR A 356 -5.52 10.75 -9.61
N VAL A 357 -4.86 9.66 -9.21
CA VAL A 357 -5.46 8.58 -8.43
C VAL A 357 -5.00 8.71 -6.99
N SER A 358 -5.86 8.42 -6.02
CA SER A 358 -5.49 8.47 -4.61
C SER A 358 -6.07 7.35 -3.77
N ALA A 359 -5.40 7.07 -2.65
CA ALA A 359 -5.84 6.11 -1.67
C ALA A 359 -5.62 6.64 -0.24
N TYR A 360 -6.54 6.29 0.66
CA TYR A 360 -6.41 6.47 2.10
C TYR A 360 -6.41 5.10 2.75
N LEU A 361 -5.35 4.77 3.47
CA LEU A 361 -5.11 3.46 4.05
C LEU A 361 -4.69 3.59 5.51
N GLY A 362 -5.60 3.30 6.44
CA GLY A 362 -5.29 3.34 7.87
C GLY A 362 -6.42 3.89 8.72
N PHE A 363 -6.12 4.22 9.98
CA PHE A 363 -7.13 4.73 10.89
C PHE A 363 -7.61 6.11 10.50
N VAL A 364 -8.90 6.37 10.71
CA VAL A 364 -9.47 7.72 10.77
C VAL A 364 -9.48 8.23 12.21
N ASN A 365 -9.62 9.54 12.37
CA ASN A 365 -9.83 10.18 13.66
C ASN A 365 -11.28 9.93 14.10
N ALA A 366 -11.51 8.77 14.73
CA ALA A 366 -12.83 8.40 15.22
C ALA A 366 -13.35 9.39 16.28
N TYR A 367 -14.64 9.69 16.26
CA TYR A 367 -15.26 10.51 17.30
C TYR A 367 -15.62 9.69 18.54
N GLU A 368 -15.75 8.39 18.37
CA GLU A 368 -15.96 7.42 19.42
C GLU A 368 -14.66 7.16 20.17
N PRO A 369 -14.72 6.96 21.49
CA PRO A 369 -13.53 6.60 22.25
C PRO A 369 -13.00 5.22 21.83
N PRO A 370 -11.69 4.96 21.98
CA PRO A 370 -11.08 3.67 21.63
C PRO A 370 -11.69 2.45 22.34
N SER A 371 -12.39 2.65 23.47
CA SER A 371 -13.12 1.60 24.19
C SER A 371 -14.40 1.12 23.48
N ILE A 372 -14.91 1.91 22.54
CA ILE A 372 -16.10 1.59 21.73
C ILE A 372 -15.67 1.25 20.31
N HIS A 373 -14.79 2.06 19.71
CA HIS A 373 -14.28 1.86 18.37
C HIS A 373 -12.78 1.54 18.38
N GLU A 374 -12.46 0.29 18.67
CA GLU A 374 -11.07 -0.16 18.82
C GLU A 374 -10.24 -0.10 17.53
N TYR A 375 -10.92 -0.18 16.37
CA TYR A 375 -10.27 -0.37 15.07
C TYR A 375 -10.93 0.45 13.94
N PRO A 376 -10.83 1.80 13.98
CA PRO A 376 -11.45 2.72 13.02
C PRO A 376 -10.70 2.76 11.69
N LEU A 377 -10.47 1.59 11.09
CA LEU A 377 -9.74 1.42 9.84
C LEU A 377 -10.63 1.81 8.64
N ALA A 378 -10.13 2.70 7.79
CA ALA A 378 -10.70 3.00 6.49
C ALA A 378 -9.74 2.57 5.37
N ILE A 379 -10.32 1.99 4.33
CA ILE A 379 -9.62 1.61 3.10
C ILE A 379 -10.39 2.24 1.94
N GLY A 380 -9.80 3.27 1.36
CA GLY A 380 -10.32 3.97 0.20
C GLY A 380 -9.29 4.01 -0.91
N ALA A 381 -9.72 3.75 -2.13
CA ALA A 381 -8.91 3.94 -3.34
C ALA A 381 -9.81 4.51 -4.45
N CYS A 382 -9.66 4.04 -5.69
CA CYS A 382 -10.40 4.57 -6.83
C CYS A 382 -11.55 3.67 -7.32
N GLY A 383 -11.73 2.48 -6.76
CA GLY A 383 -12.78 1.54 -7.16
C GLY A 383 -12.66 0.19 -6.46
N SER A 384 -13.46 -0.81 -6.86
CA SER A 384 -13.45 -2.17 -6.26
C SER A 384 -13.26 -3.28 -7.28
N VAL A 385 -12.76 -2.96 -8.47
CA VAL A 385 -12.56 -3.91 -9.57
C VAL A 385 -11.06 -4.03 -9.82
N GLU A 386 -10.54 -5.26 -9.85
CA GLU A 386 -9.10 -5.52 -9.96
C GLU A 386 -8.51 -5.14 -11.32
N VAL A 387 -9.34 -5.07 -12.37
CA VAL A 387 -8.95 -4.73 -13.75
C VAL A 387 -9.12 -3.25 -14.10
N LEU A 388 -9.35 -2.38 -13.11
CA LEU A 388 -9.56 -0.96 -13.35
C LEU A 388 -8.31 -0.33 -13.99
N THR A 389 -8.48 0.58 -14.93
CA THR A 389 -7.38 1.31 -15.56
C THR A 389 -7.50 2.83 -15.30
N PRO A 390 -6.41 3.59 -15.37
CA PRO A 390 -6.43 5.04 -15.12
C PRO A 390 -7.25 5.86 -16.12
N ASP A 391 -7.58 5.29 -17.27
CA ASP A 391 -8.37 5.89 -18.36
C ASP A 391 -9.86 5.52 -18.31
N MET A 392 -10.31 4.80 -17.29
CA MET A 392 -11.71 4.43 -17.11
C MET A 392 -12.63 5.66 -17.01
N THR A 393 -13.78 5.58 -17.67
CA THR A 393 -14.81 6.63 -17.67
C THR A 393 -16.05 6.23 -16.87
N ASP A 394 -15.89 5.33 -15.89
CA ASP A 394 -16.97 4.86 -15.02
C ASP A 394 -17.20 5.84 -13.85
N ALA A 395 -18.46 6.10 -13.49
CA ALA A 395 -18.79 7.00 -12.38
C ALA A 395 -18.32 6.51 -11.01
N ASN A 396 -18.07 5.21 -10.87
CA ASN A 396 -17.54 4.59 -9.68
C ASN A 396 -16.01 4.71 -9.59
N PHE A 397 -15.33 5.11 -10.68
CA PHE A 397 -13.91 5.40 -10.68
C PHE A 397 -13.61 6.74 -9.99
N ARG A 398 -13.66 6.77 -8.66
CA ARG A 398 -13.49 7.99 -7.85
C ARG A 398 -12.68 7.75 -6.60
N CYS A 399 -11.98 8.78 -6.16
CA CYS A 399 -11.14 8.76 -4.97
C CYS A 399 -11.94 8.74 -3.66
N PHE A 400 -11.26 8.37 -2.57
CA PHE A 400 -11.83 8.17 -1.24
C PHE A 400 -12.58 9.39 -0.66
N PHE A 401 -12.23 10.62 -1.06
CA PHE A 401 -12.84 11.83 -0.51
C PHE A 401 -14.20 12.18 -1.15
N ASP A 402 -14.47 11.66 -2.35
CA ASP A 402 -15.77 11.72 -3.02
C ASP A 402 -16.06 10.38 -3.68
N PRO A 403 -16.30 9.33 -2.87
CA PRO A 403 -16.26 7.96 -3.34
C PRO A 403 -17.40 7.64 -4.30
N GLY A 404 -17.07 6.92 -5.35
CA GLY A 404 -18.02 6.16 -6.15
C GLY A 404 -18.49 4.91 -5.39
N ARG A 405 -19.48 4.17 -5.91
CA ARG A 405 -19.92 2.93 -5.23
C ARG A 405 -18.72 2.00 -5.06
N TYR A 406 -18.56 1.50 -3.84
CA TYR A 406 -17.54 0.51 -3.46
C TYR A 406 -16.09 0.99 -3.51
N SER A 407 -15.79 2.27 -3.74
CA SER A 407 -14.40 2.79 -3.74
C SER A 407 -13.82 3.04 -2.34
N LEU A 408 -14.68 3.05 -1.31
CA LEU A 408 -14.31 3.27 0.08
C LEU A 408 -15.11 2.34 1.02
N VAL A 409 -14.43 1.82 2.03
CA VAL A 409 -15.03 1.13 3.19
C VAL A 409 -14.40 1.62 4.47
N ALA A 410 -15.19 1.65 5.54
CA ALA A 410 -14.71 1.84 6.89
C ALA A 410 -15.22 0.71 7.78
N ASN A 411 -14.38 0.27 8.71
CA ASN A 411 -14.76 -0.67 9.75
C ASN A 411 -15.44 0.10 10.89
N CYS A 412 -16.67 -0.27 11.23
CA CYS A 412 -17.45 0.39 12.27
C CYS A 412 -17.25 -0.25 13.66
N PRO A 413 -17.77 0.36 14.75
CA PRO A 413 -17.59 -0.17 16.11
C PRO A 413 -18.09 -1.62 16.31
N ASP A 414 -19.07 -2.05 15.52
CA ASP A 414 -19.59 -3.42 15.51
C ASP A 414 -18.70 -4.41 14.74
N ASN A 415 -17.50 -4.00 14.32
CA ASN A 415 -16.54 -4.77 13.51
C ASN A 415 -17.04 -5.14 12.11
N VAL A 416 -18.04 -4.44 11.59
CA VAL A 416 -18.58 -4.66 10.25
C VAL A 416 -18.04 -3.59 9.30
N TRP A 417 -17.50 -4.04 8.16
CA TRP A 417 -17.14 -3.17 7.05
C TRP A 417 -18.38 -2.58 6.38
N ARG A 418 -18.44 -1.25 6.30
CA ARG A 418 -19.51 -0.54 5.59
C ARG A 418 -18.96 0.27 4.43
N VAL A 419 -19.60 0.12 3.28
CA VAL A 419 -19.30 0.88 2.06
C VAL A 419 -19.75 2.32 2.24
N HIS A 420 -18.92 3.24 1.71
CA HIS A 420 -19.26 4.65 1.61
C HIS A 420 -19.25 5.04 0.13
N ALA A 421 -20.28 5.77 -0.29
CA ALA A 421 -20.43 6.21 -1.67
C ALA A 421 -21.22 7.51 -1.72
N ASN A 422 -20.68 8.52 -2.39
CA ASN A 422 -21.36 9.79 -2.61
C ASN A 422 -22.00 9.87 -3.99
N ARG A 423 -21.41 9.20 -4.99
CA ARG A 423 -21.80 9.30 -6.39
C ARG A 423 -21.93 7.91 -7.02
N TYR A 424 -22.75 7.79 -8.05
CA TYR A 424 -22.96 6.51 -8.76
C TYR A 424 -23.21 6.63 -10.27
N ALA A 425 -23.47 7.83 -10.81
CA ALA A 425 -24.02 8.00 -12.15
C ALA A 425 -23.05 8.66 -13.15
N VAL A 426 -23.13 8.22 -14.41
CA VAL A 426 -22.44 8.79 -15.58
C VAL A 426 -23.42 9.68 -16.35
N GLY A 427 -23.04 10.90 -16.73
CA GLY A 427 -23.88 11.80 -17.53
C GLY A 427 -23.57 13.30 -17.34
N ALA A 428 -24.36 14.18 -17.97
CA ALA A 428 -24.20 15.64 -17.84
C ALA A 428 -24.42 16.13 -16.40
N ASN A 429 -25.33 15.47 -15.68
CA ASN A 429 -25.63 15.76 -14.28
C ASN A 429 -24.92 14.76 -13.35
N GLU A 430 -24.47 15.25 -12.21
CA GLU A 430 -23.81 14.43 -11.20
C GLU A 430 -24.82 14.02 -10.13
N TYR A 431 -25.32 12.79 -10.18
CA TYR A 431 -26.30 12.31 -9.21
C TYR A 431 -25.63 11.79 -7.94
N GLY A 432 -26.12 12.26 -6.79
CA GLY A 432 -25.77 11.72 -5.49
C GLY A 432 -26.30 10.30 -5.30
N ASP A 433 -25.53 9.44 -4.65
CA ASP A 433 -25.94 8.08 -4.30
C ASP A 433 -26.88 8.08 -3.09
N SER A 434 -28.06 7.47 -3.23
CA SER A 434 -29.05 7.34 -2.14
C SER A 434 -29.18 5.93 -1.57
N GLU A 435 -28.55 4.93 -2.21
CA GLU A 435 -28.65 3.52 -1.82
C GLU A 435 -27.65 3.15 -0.72
N THR A 436 -26.44 3.70 -0.77
CA THR A 436 -25.38 3.40 0.21
C THR A 436 -25.56 4.27 1.44
N PRO A 437 -25.68 3.71 2.66
CA PRO A 437 -25.84 4.54 3.85
C PRO A 437 -24.60 5.39 4.18
N GLY A 438 -23.40 4.86 3.93
CA GLY A 438 -22.13 5.53 4.19
C GLY A 438 -21.87 6.69 3.22
N LYS A 439 -21.43 7.82 3.76
CA LYS A 439 -21.21 9.10 3.09
C LYS A 439 -19.93 9.79 3.57
N VAL A 440 -19.34 10.59 2.69
CA VAL A 440 -18.20 11.46 3.01
C VAL A 440 -18.63 12.91 2.86
N TYR A 441 -18.73 13.65 3.96
CA TYR A 441 -18.94 15.09 3.94
C TYR A 441 -17.62 15.82 3.58
N PRO A 442 -17.67 17.00 2.93
CA PRO A 442 -18.84 17.69 2.38
C PRO A 442 -19.24 17.14 1.01
N SER A 443 -18.48 16.18 0.49
CA SER A 443 -18.64 15.61 -0.83
C SER A 443 -20.07 15.06 -1.09
N ALA A 444 -20.68 14.48 -0.06
CA ALA A 444 -22.03 13.93 -0.04
C ALA A 444 -23.16 14.97 0.00
N MET A 445 -22.88 16.22 0.40
CA MET A 445 -23.93 17.24 0.61
C MET A 445 -24.55 17.77 -0.69
N SER A 446 -23.93 17.48 -1.82
CA SER A 446 -24.36 18.02 -3.10
C SER A 446 -24.99 16.92 -3.96
N THR A 447 -26.32 16.88 -4.00
CA THR A 447 -27.06 15.98 -4.89
C THR A 447 -27.08 16.46 -6.33
N SER A 448 -26.88 17.77 -6.57
CA SER A 448 -26.99 18.43 -7.88
C SER A 448 -25.75 19.23 -8.32
N GLY A 449 -24.63 19.15 -7.61
CA GLY A 449 -23.38 19.86 -7.96
C GLY A 449 -23.25 21.29 -7.38
N ASP A 450 -24.14 21.72 -6.50
CA ASP A 450 -24.13 23.03 -5.84
C ASP A 450 -22.81 23.40 -5.15
N ARG A 451 -22.01 22.39 -4.75
CA ARG A 451 -20.68 22.63 -4.17
C ARG A 451 -19.70 23.26 -5.15
N ALA A 452 -19.93 23.12 -6.47
CA ALA A 452 -19.09 23.73 -7.50
C ALA A 452 -19.17 25.28 -7.48
N TYR A 453 -20.17 25.84 -6.78
CA TYR A 453 -20.31 27.28 -6.55
C TYR A 453 -19.57 27.77 -5.30
N LEU A 454 -19.00 26.89 -4.47
CA LEU A 454 -18.12 27.34 -3.38
C LEU A 454 -16.89 28.04 -3.98
N ARG A 455 -16.62 29.21 -3.41
CA ARG A 455 -15.54 30.11 -3.82
C ARG A 455 -14.49 30.19 -2.72
N GLU A 456 -13.50 31.02 -3.01
CA GLU A 456 -12.46 31.46 -2.09
C GLU A 456 -13.08 32.03 -0.80
N ASN A 457 -12.36 31.91 0.31
CA ASN A 457 -12.68 32.58 1.56
C ASN A 457 -12.63 34.11 1.37
N LEU A 458 -13.16 34.86 2.33
CA LEU A 458 -13.18 36.34 2.26
C LEU A 458 -11.77 36.97 2.20
N ASP A 459 -10.75 36.24 2.63
CA ASP A 459 -9.34 36.62 2.55
C ASP A 459 -8.64 36.18 1.24
N GLY A 460 -9.38 35.55 0.31
CA GLY A 460 -8.87 35.04 -0.97
C GLY A 460 -8.21 33.66 -0.89
N SER A 461 -8.09 33.05 0.29
CA SER A 461 -7.58 31.68 0.43
C SER A 461 -8.60 30.64 -0.05
N SER A 462 -8.13 29.47 -0.49
CA SER A 462 -9.06 28.35 -0.75
C SER A 462 -9.58 27.77 0.56
N PRO A 463 -10.90 27.52 0.69
CA PRO A 463 -11.44 26.85 1.88
C PRO A 463 -10.89 25.43 2.00
N VAL A 464 -10.61 25.00 3.23
CA VAL A 464 -10.32 23.60 3.56
C VAL A 464 -11.34 23.15 4.59
N LEU A 465 -12.26 22.27 4.18
CA LEU A 465 -13.29 21.70 5.05
C LEU A 465 -12.85 20.30 5.51
N PRO A 466 -13.20 19.86 6.73
CA PRO A 466 -12.88 18.49 7.16
C PRO A 466 -13.60 17.46 6.29
N LEU A 467 -12.94 16.34 6.00
CA LEU A 467 -13.56 15.19 5.36
C LEU A 467 -14.10 14.26 6.44
N ILE A 468 -15.42 14.24 6.62
CA ILE A 468 -16.08 13.48 7.69
C ILE A 468 -16.74 12.23 7.11
N LEU A 469 -16.41 11.08 7.67
CA LEU A 469 -17.08 9.81 7.46
C LEU A 469 -18.35 9.75 8.30
N GLY A 470 -19.47 9.40 7.68
CA GLY A 470 -20.68 9.12 8.40
C GLY A 470 -21.57 8.12 7.68
N SER A 471 -22.60 7.65 8.38
CA SER A 471 -23.64 6.80 7.82
C SER A 471 -25.01 7.37 8.14
N SER A 472 -25.96 7.21 7.22
CA SER A 472 -27.38 7.52 7.44
C SER A 472 -28.15 6.35 8.08
N ASN A 473 -27.60 5.13 8.05
CA ASN A 473 -28.19 3.94 8.65
C ASN A 473 -27.11 2.92 9.10
N PRO A 474 -26.87 2.74 10.41
CA PRO A 474 -27.37 3.60 11.49
C PRO A 474 -26.86 5.03 11.30
N ARG A 475 -27.62 6.03 11.78
CA ARG A 475 -27.16 7.42 11.76
C ARG A 475 -25.96 7.57 12.67
N HIS A 476 -24.80 7.79 12.08
CA HIS A 476 -23.55 7.73 12.84
C HIS A 476 -22.45 8.54 12.16
N PRO A 477 -21.97 9.65 12.75
CA PRO A 477 -20.72 10.26 12.33
C PRO A 477 -19.56 9.44 12.89
N LEU A 478 -18.78 8.82 12.02
CA LEU A 478 -17.71 7.89 12.37
C LEU A 478 -16.41 8.61 12.72
N GLY A 479 -16.16 9.78 12.12
CA GLY A 479 -14.92 10.53 12.35
C GLY A 479 -14.36 11.19 11.10
N GLU A 480 -13.11 11.64 11.16
CA GLU A 480 -12.47 12.44 10.12
C GLU A 480 -11.27 11.74 9.50
N PHE A 481 -11.07 11.93 8.20
CA PHE A 481 -9.82 11.52 7.56
C PHE A 481 -8.66 12.35 8.10
N ASP A 482 -7.64 11.67 8.64
CA ASP A 482 -6.47 12.36 9.17
C ASP A 482 -5.66 13.00 8.02
N GLY A 483 -5.39 14.30 8.15
CA GLY A 483 -4.59 15.07 7.19
C GLY A 483 -5.19 15.22 5.79
N CYS A 484 -6.51 15.03 5.65
CA CYS A 484 -7.22 15.27 4.40
C CYS A 484 -8.42 16.19 4.63
N GLY A 485 -8.52 17.25 3.84
CA GLY A 485 -9.68 18.13 3.79
C GLY A 485 -10.28 18.20 2.40
N TRP A 486 -11.51 18.62 2.27
CA TRP A 486 -12.10 18.99 0.99
C TRP A 486 -11.72 20.43 0.65
N THR A 487 -11.46 20.72 -0.63
CA THR A 487 -11.24 22.09 -1.10
C THR A 487 -11.92 22.31 -2.46
N THR A 488 -12.04 23.56 -2.87
CA THR A 488 -12.57 23.91 -4.19
C THR A 488 -11.45 23.93 -5.23
N GLY A 489 -11.75 23.44 -6.44
CA GLY A 489 -10.91 23.62 -7.63
C GLY A 489 -11.16 24.95 -8.35
N PHE A 490 -12.01 25.83 -7.82
CA PHE A 490 -12.18 27.18 -8.35
C PHE A 490 -10.89 27.98 -8.08
N SER A 491 -10.22 28.45 -9.14
CA SER A 491 -8.91 29.10 -9.08
C SER A 491 -7.77 28.24 -8.48
N THR A 492 -8.00 26.94 -8.32
CA THR A 492 -7.06 26.02 -7.65
C THR A 492 -6.82 24.79 -8.52
N ALA A 493 -5.60 24.64 -9.02
CA ALA A 493 -5.19 23.46 -9.78
C ALA A 493 -4.61 22.38 -8.85
N SER A 494 -4.56 21.13 -9.33
CA SER A 494 -3.81 20.08 -8.63
C SER A 494 -2.34 20.47 -8.45
N GLU A 495 -1.74 20.04 -7.33
CA GLU A 495 -0.39 20.40 -6.86
C GLU A 495 -0.24 21.85 -6.36
N SER A 496 -1.32 22.65 -6.37
CA SER A 496 -1.28 24.01 -5.80
C SER A 496 -1.17 23.96 -4.28
N ARG A 497 -0.33 24.83 -3.71
CA ARG A 497 -0.26 25.06 -2.26
C ARG A 497 -1.48 25.86 -1.79
N ILE A 498 -2.03 25.48 -0.65
CA ILE A 498 -3.05 26.24 0.08
C ILE A 498 -2.54 26.50 1.48
N ASP A 499 -2.44 27.77 1.87
CA ASP A 499 -2.16 28.17 3.24
C ASP A 499 -3.49 28.48 3.94
N HIS A 500 -3.85 27.71 4.97
CA HIS A 500 -5.12 27.85 5.70
C HIS A 500 -4.89 27.63 7.19
N GLU A 501 -5.31 28.59 8.02
CA GLU A 501 -5.18 28.54 9.49
C GLU A 501 -3.76 28.15 9.95
N SER A 502 -2.72 28.78 9.38
CA SER A 502 -1.29 28.49 9.65
C SER A 502 -0.82 27.06 9.32
N THR A 503 -1.65 26.28 8.61
CA THR A 503 -1.30 24.97 8.07
C THR A 503 -1.17 25.07 6.55
N ALA A 504 -0.13 24.44 6.01
CA ALA A 504 0.09 24.27 4.59
C ALA A 504 -0.59 22.99 4.09
N TRP A 505 -1.25 23.09 2.95
CA TRP A 505 -1.90 21.99 2.26
C TRP A 505 -1.53 22.00 0.79
N MET A 506 -1.82 20.90 0.11
CA MET A 506 -1.66 20.76 -1.33
C MET A 506 -2.93 20.18 -1.95
N ALA A 507 -3.44 20.84 -2.98
CA ALA A 507 -4.69 20.46 -3.63
C ALA A 507 -4.48 19.33 -4.64
N PHE A 508 -5.46 18.43 -4.74
CA PHE A 508 -5.51 17.37 -5.76
C PHE A 508 -6.94 17.15 -6.23
N GLN A 509 -7.10 16.98 -7.53
CA GLN A 509 -8.38 16.65 -8.17
C GLN A 509 -8.78 15.18 -7.93
N ASN A 510 -10.07 14.90 -8.16
CA ASN A 510 -10.60 13.54 -8.30
C ASN A 510 -10.17 12.90 -9.63
N THR A 511 -10.35 11.60 -9.77
CA THR A 511 -10.03 10.84 -10.98
C THR A 511 -10.99 11.15 -12.12
N PHE A 512 -12.28 10.89 -11.92
CA PHE A 512 -13.31 10.92 -12.97
C PHE A 512 -13.76 12.33 -13.36
N ARG A 513 -13.61 13.32 -12.48
CA ARG A 513 -14.04 14.71 -12.71
C ARG A 513 -13.06 15.71 -12.12
N THR A 514 -13.00 16.87 -12.76
CA THR A 514 -12.11 17.98 -12.38
C THR A 514 -12.88 19.31 -12.25
N SER A 515 -14.20 19.27 -12.11
CA SER A 515 -14.99 20.46 -11.78
C SER A 515 -14.61 20.98 -10.39
N PRO A 516 -14.92 22.26 -10.06
CA PRO A 516 -14.50 22.87 -8.80
C PRO A 516 -14.89 22.11 -7.52
N ASP A 517 -15.90 21.25 -7.55
CA ASP A 517 -16.32 20.45 -6.40
C ASP A 517 -15.55 19.13 -6.19
N ASN A 518 -14.67 18.78 -7.11
CA ASN A 518 -13.96 17.49 -7.16
C ASN A 518 -12.49 17.60 -6.74
N TYR A 519 -12.19 18.34 -5.68
CA TYR A 519 -10.84 18.50 -5.15
C TYR A 519 -10.77 18.20 -3.65
N PHE A 520 -9.61 17.71 -3.21
CA PHE A 520 -9.25 17.58 -1.81
C PHE A 520 -7.89 18.20 -1.56
N ALA A 521 -7.63 18.57 -0.32
CA ALA A 521 -6.39 19.12 0.18
C ALA A 521 -5.70 18.07 1.06
N LEU A 522 -4.44 17.79 0.76
CA LEU A 522 -3.55 16.96 1.57
C LEU A 522 -2.69 17.85 2.45
N LYS A 523 -2.72 17.64 3.77
CA LYS A 523 -1.96 18.44 4.72
C LYS A 523 -0.45 18.17 4.57
N LEU A 524 0.34 19.25 4.55
CA LEU A 524 1.80 19.19 4.42
C LEU A 524 2.51 19.24 5.77
N ASP A 525 2.02 19.99 6.75
CA ASP A 525 2.67 20.14 8.06
C ASP A 525 1.74 19.80 9.21
#